data_AF-A0A1R4JW35-F1
#
_entry.id   AF-A0A1R4JW35-F1
#
_cell.length_a   1.000
_cell.length_b   1.000
_cell.length_c   1.000
_cell.angle_alpha   90.00
_cell.angle_beta   90.00
_cell.angle_gamma   90.00
#
_symmetry.space_group_name_H-M   'P 1'
#
loop_
_entity.id
_entity.type
_entity.pdbx_description
1 polymer ?
#
loop_
_entity_poly.entity_id
_entity_poly.type
_entity_poly.pdbx_seq_one_letter_code
_entity_poly.pdbx_strand_id
1 'polypeptide(L)'
;MAADLNEQVEDFRHRPLSEAGPFTFVAADALTMKVREGGRVVNAVVLIATEVNGDGHREVLGLRVATSETGAAWNELFADLVARGLAGVRLVISDAHTGLKDAIAANLPGAVWQRCRTHYAENLMATTPKSMWPAVKAMLHSVYDQPDAAAVNHQFDRLLD
;
A
#
# COMPACT_ATOMS: atom_id res chain seq x y z
N MET A 1 -17.27 -22.61 12.71
CA MET A 1 -15.83 -22.26 12.64
C MET A 1 -15.59 -20.94 11.94
N ALA A 2 -15.94 -20.74 10.66
CA ALA A 2 -15.82 -19.40 10.05
C ALA A 2 -16.96 -18.44 10.46
N ALA A 3 -18.19 -18.94 10.56
CA ALA A 3 -19.35 -18.12 10.86
C ALA A 3 -19.31 -17.47 12.26
N ASP A 4 -18.61 -18.09 13.21
CA ASP A 4 -18.50 -17.60 14.60
C ASP A 4 -17.63 -16.33 14.70
N LEU A 5 -16.87 -16.01 13.64
CA LEU A 5 -16.07 -14.80 13.54
C LEU A 5 -16.78 -13.67 12.78
N ASN A 6 -17.98 -13.91 12.23
CA ASN A 6 -18.65 -12.93 11.38
C ASN A 6 -18.90 -11.62 12.13
N GLU A 7 -19.39 -11.67 13.37
CA GLU A 7 -19.62 -10.48 14.19
C GLU A 7 -18.31 -9.71 14.43
N GLN A 8 -17.23 -10.41 14.82
CA GLN A 8 -15.92 -9.78 15.02
C GLN A 8 -15.35 -9.15 13.74
N VAL A 9 -15.57 -9.79 12.59
CA VAL A 9 -15.15 -9.26 11.29
C VAL A 9 -15.98 -8.02 10.94
N GLU A 10 -17.30 -8.05 11.14
CA GLU A 10 -18.16 -6.89 10.87
C GLU A 10 -17.85 -5.72 11.79
N ASP A 11 -17.61 -5.97 13.07
CA ASP A 11 -17.17 -4.96 14.04
C ASP A 11 -15.84 -4.35 13.61
N PHE A 12 -14.85 -5.17 13.23
CA PHE A 12 -13.57 -4.68 12.74
C PHE A 12 -13.73 -3.84 11.47
N ARG A 13 -14.58 -4.27 10.53
CA ARG A 13 -14.81 -3.56 9.26
C ARG A 13 -15.45 -2.19 9.45
N HIS A 14 -16.30 -2.03 10.47
CA HIS A 14 -17.06 -0.80 10.69
C HIS A 14 -16.56 0.01 11.90
N ARG A 15 -15.48 -0.42 12.57
CA ARG A 15 -14.93 0.31 13.73
C ARG A 15 -14.64 1.78 13.39
N PRO A 16 -15.00 2.74 14.26
CA PRO A 16 -14.59 4.12 14.12
C PRO A 16 -13.06 4.23 14.11
N LEU A 17 -12.54 5.07 13.23
CA LEU A 17 -11.11 5.37 13.14
C LEU A 17 -10.78 6.68 13.87
N SER A 18 -11.74 7.59 14.04
CA SER A 18 -11.53 8.92 14.64
C SER A 18 -10.86 8.90 16.03
N GLU A 19 -11.04 7.84 16.81
CA GLU A 19 -10.53 7.72 18.18
C GLU A 19 -9.09 7.19 18.28
N ALA A 20 -8.61 6.47 17.26
CA ALA A 20 -7.29 5.84 17.25
C ALA A 20 -6.20 6.66 16.53
N GLY A 21 -6.56 7.85 16.04
CA GLY A 21 -5.63 8.78 15.40
C GLY A 21 -4.65 9.47 16.38
N PRO A 22 -3.61 10.15 15.88
CA PRO A 22 -3.43 10.58 14.49
C PRO A 22 -2.77 9.53 13.59
N PHE A 23 -3.40 9.25 12.44
CA PHE A 23 -2.90 8.31 11.44
C PHE A 23 -2.00 8.99 10.42
N THR A 24 -0.72 9.17 10.76
CA THR A 24 0.17 10.04 9.96
C THR A 24 0.64 9.36 8.67
N PHE A 25 0.88 8.05 8.72
CA PHE A 25 1.49 7.26 7.65
C PHE A 25 0.61 6.07 7.28
N VAL A 26 0.07 6.07 6.06
CA VAL A 26 -0.71 4.92 5.54
C VAL A 26 0.10 4.16 4.51
N ALA A 27 0.13 2.83 4.60
CA ALA A 27 0.64 1.96 3.57
C ALA A 27 -0.52 1.17 2.95
N ALA A 28 -0.63 1.20 1.61
CA ALA A 28 -1.66 0.51 0.86
C ALA A 28 -1.06 -0.55 -0.06
N ASP A 29 -1.66 -1.75 -0.06
CA ASP A 29 -1.17 -2.90 -0.81
C ASP A 29 -2.31 -3.83 -1.27
N ALA A 30 -2.04 -4.66 -2.27
CA ALA A 30 -2.99 -5.58 -2.88
C ALA A 30 -2.44 -7.01 -2.90
N LEU A 31 -3.20 -7.95 -2.34
CA LEU A 31 -2.87 -9.38 -2.33
C LEU A 31 -3.78 -10.12 -3.32
N THR A 32 -3.20 -10.77 -4.32
CA THR A 32 -3.94 -11.69 -5.18
C THR A 32 -4.04 -13.06 -4.54
N MET A 33 -5.27 -13.59 -4.40
CA MET A 33 -5.53 -14.90 -3.82
C MET A 33 -6.50 -15.73 -4.65
N LYS A 34 -6.36 -17.05 -4.57
CA LYS A 34 -7.28 -18.01 -5.21
C LYS A 34 -8.48 -18.26 -4.31
N VAL A 35 -9.67 -17.97 -4.80
CA VAL A 35 -10.94 -18.18 -4.09
C VAL A 35 -11.87 -19.07 -4.90
N ARG A 36 -12.85 -19.71 -4.24
CA ARG A 36 -13.89 -20.48 -4.91
C ARG A 36 -15.14 -19.61 -5.05
N GLU A 37 -15.54 -19.34 -6.28
CA GLU A 37 -16.74 -18.57 -6.62
C GLU A 37 -17.50 -19.29 -7.74
N GLY A 38 -18.81 -19.46 -7.60
CA GLY A 38 -19.64 -20.14 -8.63
C GLY A 38 -19.16 -21.55 -9.00
N GLY A 39 -18.57 -22.28 -8.05
CA GLY A 39 -18.02 -23.63 -8.28
C GLY A 39 -16.67 -23.68 -9.00
N ARG A 40 -16.04 -22.53 -9.28
CA ARG A 40 -14.73 -22.43 -9.94
C ARG A 40 -13.70 -21.74 -9.05
N VAL A 41 -12.42 -22.05 -9.26
CA VAL A 41 -11.33 -21.34 -8.60
C VAL A 41 -10.96 -20.12 -9.46
N VAL A 42 -11.13 -18.93 -8.91
CA VAL A 42 -10.85 -17.65 -9.57
C VAL A 42 -9.81 -16.85 -8.78
N ASN A 43 -9.21 -15.83 -9.41
CA ASN A 43 -8.42 -14.84 -8.68
C ASN A 43 -9.37 -13.81 -8.06
N ALA A 44 -9.12 -13.48 -6.80
CA ALA A 44 -9.63 -12.26 -6.17
C ALA A 44 -8.44 -11.44 -5.68
N VAL A 45 -8.67 -10.15 -5.50
CA VAL A 45 -7.69 -9.21 -4.95
C VAL A 45 -8.22 -8.70 -3.61
N VAL A 46 -7.35 -8.70 -2.60
CA VAL A 46 -7.63 -8.09 -1.31
C VAL A 46 -6.79 -6.84 -1.19
N LEU A 47 -7.47 -5.70 -1.26
CA LEU A 47 -6.90 -4.38 -1.05
C LEU A 47 -6.84 -4.13 0.46
N ILE A 48 -5.70 -3.68 0.96
CA ILE A 48 -5.46 -3.49 2.39
C ILE A 48 -4.82 -2.13 2.62
N ALA A 49 -5.34 -1.41 3.61
CA ALA A 49 -4.70 -0.21 4.16
C ALA A 49 -4.20 -0.50 5.58
N THR A 50 -2.92 -0.23 5.81
CA THR A 50 -2.25 -0.35 7.11
C THR A 50 -1.61 0.96 7.52
N GLU A 51 -1.32 1.10 8.80
CA GLU A 51 -0.88 2.36 9.41
C GLU A 51 0.06 2.07 10.59
N VAL A 52 0.77 3.08 11.10
CA VAL A 52 1.53 3.00 12.35
C VAL A 52 1.01 4.05 13.35
N ASN A 53 0.27 3.59 14.36
CA ASN A 53 -0.53 4.47 15.23
C ASN A 53 0.35 5.35 16.13
N GLY A 54 -0.28 6.19 16.95
CA GLY A 54 0.43 7.11 17.86
C GLY A 54 1.38 6.42 18.85
N ASP A 55 1.16 5.14 19.15
CA ASP A 55 2.00 4.31 20.03
C ASP A 55 3.11 3.57 19.27
N GLY A 56 3.20 3.74 17.95
CA GLY A 56 4.18 3.08 17.09
C GLY A 56 3.78 1.65 16.68
N HIS A 57 2.53 1.24 16.89
CA HIS A 57 2.05 -0.08 16.51
C HIS A 57 1.44 -0.09 15.11
N ARG A 58 1.78 -1.12 14.33
CA ARG A 58 1.16 -1.30 13.03
C ARG A 58 -0.27 -1.81 13.20
N GLU A 59 -1.22 -1.13 12.55
CA GLU A 59 -2.62 -1.53 12.52
C GLU A 59 -3.15 -1.69 11.09
N VAL A 60 -4.14 -2.58 10.92
CA VAL A 60 -4.94 -2.64 9.70
C VAL A 60 -6.13 -1.69 9.88
N LEU A 61 -6.25 -0.71 8.99
CA LEU A 61 -7.35 0.25 9.01
C LEU A 61 -8.59 -0.31 8.29
N GLY A 62 -8.37 -1.08 7.23
CA GLY A 62 -9.44 -1.68 6.45
C GLY A 62 -8.94 -2.61 5.37
N LEU A 63 -9.85 -3.44 4.89
CA LEU A 63 -9.63 -4.35 3.79
C LEU A 63 -10.86 -4.38 2.88
N ARG A 64 -10.64 -4.57 1.59
CA ARG A 64 -11.69 -4.75 0.59
C ARG A 64 -11.33 -5.89 -0.35
N VAL A 65 -12.24 -6.86 -0.46
CA VAL A 65 -12.12 -7.93 -1.46
C VAL A 65 -12.78 -7.46 -2.75
N ALA A 66 -12.08 -7.61 -3.86
CA ALA A 66 -12.56 -7.29 -5.20
C ALA A 66 -12.19 -8.41 -6.18
N THR A 67 -12.87 -8.46 -7.33
CA THR A 67 -12.55 -9.41 -8.40
C THR A 67 -11.24 -9.06 -9.11
N SER A 68 -10.91 -7.77 -9.17
CA SER A 68 -9.66 -7.26 -9.73
C SER A 68 -9.26 -5.95 -9.05
N GLU A 69 -7.97 -5.63 -9.17
CA GLU A 69 -7.45 -4.34 -8.74
C GLU A 69 -7.91 -3.25 -9.72
N THR A 70 -8.80 -2.37 -9.27
CA THR A 70 -9.34 -1.28 -10.10
C THR A 70 -9.34 0.03 -9.32
N GLY A 71 -9.32 1.16 -10.04
CA GLY A 71 -9.45 2.47 -9.39
C GLY A 71 -10.74 2.62 -8.59
N ALA A 72 -11.85 2.03 -9.06
CA ALA A 72 -13.11 2.03 -8.33
C ALA A 72 -13.00 1.26 -6.99
N ALA A 73 -12.43 0.05 -7.00
CA ALA A 73 -12.25 -0.73 -5.78
C ALA A 73 -11.32 -0.02 -4.78
N TRP A 74 -10.26 0.64 -5.25
CA TRP A 74 -9.41 1.47 -4.39
C TRP A 74 -10.15 2.67 -3.83
N ASN A 75 -10.93 3.38 -4.66
CA ASN A 75 -11.72 4.52 -4.22
C ASN A 75 -12.72 4.12 -3.13
N GLU A 76 -13.42 2.99 -3.31
CA GLU A 76 -14.34 2.47 -2.32
C GLU A 76 -13.66 2.14 -0.98
N LEU A 77 -12.43 1.63 -1.00
CA LEU A 77 -11.66 1.40 0.24
C LEU A 77 -11.31 2.73 0.93
N PHE A 78 -10.74 3.70 0.21
CA PHE A 78 -10.35 4.97 0.84
C PHE A 78 -11.55 5.82 1.27
N ALA A 79 -12.63 5.84 0.48
CA ALA A 79 -13.85 6.54 0.83
C ALA A 79 -14.47 5.96 2.12
N ASP A 80 -14.49 4.64 2.25
CA ASP A 80 -14.93 3.95 3.47
C ASP A 80 -14.06 4.32 4.69
N LEU A 81 -12.73 4.32 4.53
CA LEU A 81 -11.82 4.73 5.61
C LEU A 81 -12.06 6.16 6.06
N VAL A 82 -12.22 7.10 5.12
CA VAL A 82 -12.51 8.51 5.42
C VAL A 82 -13.88 8.66 6.09
N ALA A 83 -14.89 7.94 5.61
CA ALA A 83 -16.23 7.93 6.23
C ALA A 83 -16.21 7.40 7.67
N ARG A 84 -15.31 6.46 7.98
CA ARG A 84 -15.07 5.96 9.35
C ARG A 84 -14.21 6.89 10.22
N GLY A 85 -13.72 7.99 9.67
CA GLY A 85 -12.99 9.03 10.41
C GLY A 85 -11.47 9.03 10.21
N LEU A 86 -10.94 8.35 9.19
CA LEU A 86 -9.53 8.49 8.82
C LEU A 86 -9.24 9.95 8.40
N ALA A 87 -8.42 10.64 9.19
CA ALA A 87 -8.04 12.02 8.96
C ALA A 87 -6.58 12.26 9.35
N GLY A 88 -6.00 13.35 8.83
CA GLY A 88 -4.65 13.79 9.22
C GLY A 88 -3.49 13.07 8.49
N VAL A 89 -3.77 12.16 7.56
CA VAL A 89 -2.75 11.46 6.77
C VAL A 89 -1.83 12.46 6.06
N ARG A 90 -0.52 12.29 6.25
CA ARG A 90 0.52 13.13 5.64
C ARG A 90 1.26 12.43 4.51
N LEU A 91 1.38 11.11 4.60
CA LEU A 91 2.08 10.30 3.61
C LEU A 91 1.32 9.00 3.36
N VAL A 92 1.10 8.69 2.08
CA VAL A 92 0.65 7.36 1.64
C VAL A 92 1.76 6.67 0.85
N ILE A 93 2.09 5.44 1.26
CA ILE A 93 3.09 4.58 0.63
C ILE A 93 2.38 3.43 -0.07
N SER A 94 2.56 3.29 -1.37
CA SER A 94 1.92 2.21 -2.14
C SER A 94 2.71 1.82 -3.38
N ASP A 95 2.30 0.79 -4.11
CA ASP A 95 2.77 0.63 -5.49
C ASP A 95 2.24 1.76 -6.40
N ALA A 96 2.81 1.91 -7.59
CA ALA A 96 2.51 2.94 -8.57
C ALA A 96 1.32 2.62 -9.48
N HIS A 97 0.39 1.77 -9.03
CA HIS A 97 -0.85 1.50 -9.75
C HIS A 97 -1.67 2.79 -9.92
N THR A 98 -2.02 3.16 -11.17
CA THR A 98 -2.65 4.45 -11.47
C THR A 98 -3.96 4.64 -10.71
N GLY A 99 -4.83 3.63 -10.71
CA GLY A 99 -6.12 3.70 -9.99
C GLY A 99 -5.98 3.83 -8.48
N LEU A 100 -4.87 3.35 -7.90
CA LEU A 100 -4.57 3.51 -6.47
C LEU A 100 -4.15 4.95 -6.18
N LYS A 101 -3.24 5.50 -6.99
CA LYS A 101 -2.81 6.90 -6.86
C LYS A 101 -3.97 7.89 -7.01
N ASP A 102 -4.84 7.66 -7.98
CA ASP A 102 -6.01 8.52 -8.21
C ASP A 102 -6.99 8.44 -7.04
N ALA A 103 -7.21 7.24 -6.48
CA ALA A 103 -8.05 7.05 -5.30
C ALA A 103 -7.48 7.73 -4.05
N ILE A 104 -6.15 7.69 -3.85
CA ILE A 104 -5.46 8.40 -2.78
C ILE A 104 -5.67 9.91 -2.94
N ALA A 105 -5.40 10.47 -4.12
CA ALA A 105 -5.56 11.90 -4.37
C ALA A 105 -7.01 12.38 -4.17
N ALA A 106 -7.99 11.56 -4.55
CA ALA A 106 -9.41 11.89 -4.39
C ALA A 106 -9.88 11.91 -2.93
N ASN A 107 -9.40 10.99 -2.09
CA ASN A 107 -9.91 10.81 -0.73
C ASN A 107 -9.02 11.43 0.34
N LEU A 108 -7.71 11.59 0.07
CA LEU A 108 -6.70 12.09 1.00
C LEU A 108 -5.89 13.24 0.37
N PRO A 109 -6.54 14.35 -0.07
CA PRO A 109 -5.89 15.40 -0.87
C PRO A 109 -4.73 16.13 -0.16
N GLY A 110 -4.64 16.05 1.18
CA GLY A 110 -3.54 16.63 1.96
C GLY A 110 -2.32 15.72 2.13
N ALA A 111 -2.39 14.47 1.66
CA ALA A 111 -1.31 13.50 1.80
C ALA A 111 -0.37 13.55 0.58
N VAL A 112 0.93 13.47 0.84
CA VAL A 112 1.93 13.20 -0.19
C VAL A 112 1.88 11.70 -0.53
N TRP A 113 2.11 11.37 -1.80
CA TRP A 113 2.28 9.98 -2.24
C TRP A 113 3.75 9.64 -2.45
N GLN A 114 4.18 8.48 -1.93
CA GLN A 114 5.49 7.90 -2.19
C GLN A 114 5.33 6.47 -2.71
N ARG A 115 6.08 6.14 -3.76
CA ARG A 115 6.17 4.74 -4.22
C ARG A 115 6.88 3.88 -3.19
N CYS A 116 6.34 2.68 -2.93
CA CYS A 116 6.96 1.69 -2.07
C CYS A 116 8.30 1.23 -2.64
N ARG A 117 9.37 1.36 -1.85
CA ARG A 117 10.73 0.95 -2.25
C ARG A 117 10.83 -0.57 -2.49
N THR A 118 10.09 -1.37 -1.74
CA THR A 118 10.03 -2.83 -1.91
C THR A 118 9.45 -3.20 -3.27
N HIS A 119 8.26 -2.69 -3.61
CA HIS A 119 7.64 -2.90 -4.92
C HIS A 119 8.51 -2.33 -6.06
N TYR A 120 9.16 -1.18 -5.85
CA TYR A 120 10.10 -0.65 -6.84
C TYR A 120 11.27 -1.60 -7.08
N ALA A 121 11.89 -2.13 -6.03
CA ALA A 121 12.98 -3.08 -6.13
C ALA A 121 12.53 -4.39 -6.81
N GLU A 122 11.36 -4.91 -6.46
CA GLU A 122 10.80 -6.11 -7.11
C GLU A 122 10.55 -5.90 -8.59
N ASN A 123 9.95 -4.76 -8.98
CA ASN A 123 9.74 -4.39 -10.38
C ASN A 123 11.07 -4.30 -11.15
N LEU A 124 12.12 -3.76 -10.52
CA LEU A 124 13.46 -3.73 -11.11
C LEU A 124 14.06 -5.14 -11.26
N MET A 125 13.89 -6.02 -10.26
CA MET A 125 14.37 -7.40 -10.33
C MET A 125 13.64 -8.22 -11.40
N ALA A 126 12.36 -7.94 -11.65
CA ALA A 126 11.56 -8.61 -12.67
C ALA A 126 12.10 -8.39 -14.09
N THR A 127 12.76 -7.26 -14.35
CA THR A 127 13.36 -6.93 -15.66
C THR A 127 14.88 -7.15 -15.71
N THR A 128 15.50 -7.51 -14.59
CA THR A 128 16.95 -7.70 -14.46
C THR A 128 17.31 -9.20 -14.52
N PRO A 129 18.36 -9.61 -15.26
CA PRO A 129 18.87 -10.98 -15.21
C PRO A 129 19.23 -11.41 -13.79
N LYS A 130 18.82 -12.62 -13.38
CA LYS A 130 19.02 -13.12 -12.00
C LYS A 130 20.47 -13.09 -11.53
N SER A 131 21.43 -13.32 -12.42
CA SER A 131 22.87 -13.25 -12.13
C SER A 131 23.33 -11.85 -11.70
N MET A 132 22.63 -10.80 -12.11
CA MET A 132 22.95 -9.41 -11.82
C MET A 132 22.23 -8.87 -10.58
N TRP A 133 21.28 -9.61 -10.02
CA TRP A 133 20.48 -9.15 -8.87
C TRP A 133 21.32 -8.66 -7.69
N PRO A 134 22.41 -9.34 -7.26
CA PRO A 134 23.23 -8.85 -6.14
C PRO A 134 23.82 -7.46 -6.43
N ALA A 135 24.37 -7.26 -7.63
CA ALA A 135 24.97 -5.99 -8.03
C ALA A 135 23.93 -4.87 -8.14
N VAL A 136 22.81 -5.13 -8.83
CA VAL A 136 21.76 -4.13 -9.03
C VAL A 136 21.07 -3.75 -7.72
N LYS A 137 20.86 -4.69 -6.80
CA LYS A 137 20.34 -4.37 -5.45
C LYS A 137 21.31 -3.48 -4.68
N ALA A 138 22.61 -3.80 -4.69
CA ALA A 138 23.61 -2.98 -4.01
C ALA A 138 23.65 -1.55 -4.58
N MET A 139 23.59 -1.42 -5.92
CA MET A 139 23.49 -0.12 -6.59
C MET A 139 22.22 0.63 -6.17
N LEU A 140 21.05 -0.02 -6.17
CA LEU A 140 19.79 0.60 -5.76
C LEU A 140 19.83 1.07 -4.28
N HIS A 141 20.35 0.23 -3.38
CA HIS A 141 20.50 0.61 -1.97
C HIS A 141 21.43 1.82 -1.81
N SER A 142 22.53 1.88 -2.57
CA SER A 142 23.44 3.02 -2.52
C SER A 142 22.77 4.36 -2.85
N VAL A 143 21.69 4.37 -3.65
CA VAL A 143 20.90 5.57 -3.94
C VAL A 143 20.06 5.97 -2.73
N TYR A 144 19.40 5.01 -2.07
CA TYR A 144 18.50 5.29 -0.95
C TYR A 144 19.21 5.66 0.35
N ASP A 145 20.47 5.25 0.51
CA ASP A 145 21.26 5.45 1.72
C ASP A 145 21.97 6.82 1.76
N GLN A 146 21.71 7.68 0.76
CA GLN A 146 22.28 9.02 0.70
C GLN A 146 21.66 9.96 1.75
N PRO A 147 22.43 10.91 2.30
CA PRO A 147 22.01 11.71 3.46
C PRO A 147 20.93 12.76 3.14
N ASP A 148 20.80 13.15 1.87
CA ASP A 148 19.84 14.17 1.43
C ASP A 148 19.44 13.97 -0.04
N ALA A 149 18.41 14.71 -0.47
CA ALA A 149 17.85 14.58 -1.81
C ALA A 149 18.84 14.92 -2.94
N ALA A 150 19.78 15.86 -2.72
CA ALA A 150 20.76 16.21 -3.75
C ALA A 150 21.77 15.07 -3.94
N ALA A 151 22.24 14.48 -2.84
CA ALA A 151 23.11 13.32 -2.86
C ALA A 151 22.41 12.08 -3.45
N VAL A 152 21.12 11.85 -3.15
CA VAL A 152 20.29 10.80 -3.79
C VAL A 152 20.32 10.94 -5.30
N ASN A 153 19.99 12.12 -5.83
CA ASN A 153 19.93 12.36 -7.27
C ASN A 153 21.30 12.21 -7.92
N HIS A 154 22.35 12.79 -7.33
CA HIS A 154 23.71 12.64 -7.84
C HIS A 154 24.17 11.17 -7.89
N GLN A 155 23.87 10.40 -6.84
CA GLN A 155 24.21 8.98 -6.80
C GLN A 155 23.41 8.17 -7.83
N PHE A 156 22.15 8.53 -8.08
CA PHE A 156 21.33 7.92 -9.12
C PHE A 156 21.92 8.19 -10.52
N ASP A 157 22.22 9.46 -10.84
CA ASP A 157 22.79 9.85 -12.14
C ASP A 157 24.12 9.13 -12.40
N ARG A 158 25.00 9.07 -11.40
CA ARG A 158 26.29 8.36 -11.48
C ARG A 158 26.16 6.86 -11.79
N LEU A 159 25.04 6.23 -11.46
CA LEU A 159 24.80 4.82 -11.75
C LEU A 159 24.26 4.58 -13.17
N LEU A 160 23.79 5.63 -13.85
CA LEU A 160 23.28 5.56 -15.23
C LEU A 160 24.37 5.86 -16.27
N ASP A 161 25.43 6.57 -15.87
CA ASP A 161 26.65 6.81 -16.67
C ASP A 161 27.52 5.55 -16.82
#